data_AF-A0A9P4MVF7-F1
#
_entry.id   AF-A0A9P4MVF7-F1
#
_cell.length_a   1.000
_cell.length_b   1.000
_cell.length_c   1.000
_cell.angle_alpha   90.00
_cell.angle_beta   90.00
_cell.angle_gamma   90.00
#
_symmetry.space_group_name_H-M   'P 1'
#
loop_
_entity.id
_entity.type
_entity.pdbx_description
1 polymer ?
#
loop_
_entity_poly.entity_id
_entity_poly.type
_entity_poly.pdbx_seq_one_letter_code
_entity_poly.pdbx_strand_id
1 'polypeptide(L)'
;MAPVVSQLAHSLRSRRISAGLITTLLGDVIEAIDMTNGGTEAFKIRISHILQTYLEHDVNSPQQFSEGLKQSRRRFITLAAFAKRTRSRVLASALASFFIQRGDDIIDRERSRLFTLWAIAIWDIRSLISPNDAVVCFQYLCARLDNIHDAFYTQRYRDKRLGHLIKALEPMAPRHEGCDICCNDMRIGMGMDECICHCHGGPFTPYMVPPTQYQGFPALGGAPMDEVDVLQQKLMHLDERVSHLEEHAHPYPHMLGYY
;
A
#
# COMPACT_ATOMS: atom_id res chain seq x y z
N MET A 1 8.37 -15.54 -19.75
CA MET A 1 7.92 -15.42 -18.33
C MET A 1 9.05 -15.31 -17.30
N ALA A 2 10.20 -15.98 -17.43
CA ALA A 2 11.40 -15.76 -16.59
C ALA A 2 11.80 -14.29 -16.29
N PRO A 3 11.70 -13.31 -17.24
CA PRO A 3 12.00 -11.91 -16.95
C PRO A 3 10.98 -11.24 -16.00
N VAL A 4 9.78 -11.79 -15.85
CA VAL A 4 8.72 -11.25 -14.96
C VAL A 4 9.06 -11.49 -13.50
N VAL A 5 9.54 -12.69 -13.20
CA VAL A 5 9.85 -13.14 -11.84
C VAL A 5 11.12 -12.49 -11.34
N SER A 6 12.16 -12.45 -12.16
CA SER A 6 13.40 -11.74 -11.83
C SER A 6 13.17 -10.24 -11.61
N GLN A 7 12.32 -9.59 -12.42
CA GLN A 7 11.96 -8.18 -12.22
C GLN A 7 11.13 -7.94 -10.96
N LEU A 8 10.15 -8.80 -10.67
CA LEU A 8 9.34 -8.71 -9.45
C LEU A 8 10.21 -8.93 -8.22
N ALA A 9 11.02 -10.01 -8.20
CA ALA A 9 11.95 -10.29 -7.13
C ALA A 9 12.97 -9.16 -6.94
N HIS A 10 13.49 -8.58 -8.03
CA HIS A 10 14.40 -7.43 -7.94
C HIS A 10 13.71 -6.18 -7.35
N SER A 11 12.49 -5.86 -7.81
CA SER A 11 11.69 -4.75 -7.30
C SER A 11 11.25 -4.95 -5.84
N LEU A 12 11.05 -6.18 -5.39
CA LEU A 12 10.68 -6.48 -4.01
C LEU A 12 11.90 -6.55 -3.09
N ARG A 13 13.05 -7.01 -3.60
CA ARG A 13 14.34 -6.96 -2.90
C ARG A 13 14.78 -5.53 -2.62
N SER A 14 14.60 -4.60 -3.56
CA SER A 14 14.88 -3.18 -3.32
C SER A 14 14.00 -2.58 -2.22
N ARG A 15 12.81 -3.16 -2.01
CA ARG A 15 11.88 -2.85 -0.90
C ARG A 15 12.12 -3.70 0.36
N ARG A 16 13.23 -4.46 0.41
CA ARG A 16 13.63 -5.35 1.51
C ARG A 16 12.55 -6.38 1.87
N ILE A 17 11.81 -6.90 0.89
CA ILE A 17 10.87 -8.00 1.08
C ILE A 17 11.61 -9.32 0.85
N SER A 18 11.51 -10.25 1.80
CA SER A 18 12.21 -11.54 1.72
C SER A 18 11.56 -12.47 0.68
N ALA A 19 12.37 -13.31 0.03
CA ALA A 19 11.88 -14.32 -0.92
C ALA A 19 10.85 -15.26 -0.26
N GLY A 20 11.11 -15.70 0.98
CA GLY A 20 10.17 -16.51 1.75
C GLY A 20 8.78 -15.86 1.90
N LEU A 21 8.70 -14.55 2.19
CA LEU A 21 7.40 -13.85 2.29
C LEU A 21 6.65 -13.86 0.96
N ILE A 22 7.37 -13.66 -0.15
CA ILE A 22 6.79 -13.70 -1.50
C ILE A 22 6.24 -15.10 -1.76
N THR A 23 7.02 -16.15 -1.50
CA THR A 23 6.62 -17.55 -1.70
C THR A 23 5.38 -17.92 -0.88
N THR A 24 5.30 -17.48 0.39
CA THR A 24 4.13 -17.68 1.24
C THR A 24 2.91 -16.96 0.66
N LEU A 25 3.04 -15.68 0.31
CA LEU A 25 1.93 -14.90 -0.23
C LEU A 25 1.40 -15.45 -1.55
N LEU A 26 2.28 -15.90 -2.44
CA LEU A 26 1.84 -16.54 -3.68
C LEU A 26 1.11 -17.85 -3.39
N GLY A 27 1.56 -18.61 -2.39
CA GLY A 27 0.82 -19.78 -1.89
C GLY A 27 -0.57 -19.41 -1.40
N ASP A 28 -0.67 -18.39 -0.53
CA ASP A 28 -1.93 -17.89 0.02
C ASP A 28 -2.91 -17.46 -1.10
N VAL A 29 -2.40 -16.82 -2.17
CA VAL A 29 -3.22 -16.42 -3.32
C VAL A 29 -3.65 -17.64 -4.13
N ILE A 30 -2.75 -18.58 -4.46
CA ILE A 30 -3.10 -19.81 -5.20
C ILE A 30 -4.19 -20.59 -4.45
N GLU A 31 -4.00 -20.80 -3.14
CA GLU A 31 -4.96 -21.47 -2.28
C GLU A 31 -6.32 -20.75 -2.27
N ALA A 32 -6.31 -19.41 -2.22
CA ALA A 32 -7.54 -18.63 -2.30
C ALA A 32 -8.27 -18.82 -3.64
N ILE A 33 -7.56 -18.98 -4.76
CA ILE A 33 -8.18 -19.28 -6.06
C ILE A 33 -8.77 -20.70 -6.05
N ASP A 34 -8.04 -21.68 -5.52
CA ASP A 34 -8.50 -23.08 -5.42
C ASP A 34 -9.79 -23.19 -4.61
N MET A 35 -9.81 -22.58 -3.42
CA MET A 35 -10.96 -22.69 -2.52
C MET A 35 -12.21 -22.00 -3.02
N THR A 36 -12.08 -21.06 -3.96
CA THR A 36 -13.19 -20.25 -4.45
C THR A 36 -13.77 -20.77 -5.76
N ASN A 37 -13.20 -21.85 -6.32
CA ASN A 37 -13.63 -22.46 -7.58
C ASN A 37 -13.76 -21.44 -8.73
N GLY A 38 -12.91 -20.41 -8.74
CA GLY A 38 -12.98 -19.35 -9.74
C GLY A 38 -13.95 -18.20 -9.43
N GLY A 39 -14.64 -18.21 -8.29
CA GLY A 39 -15.59 -17.17 -7.89
C GLY A 39 -14.88 -15.87 -7.49
N THR A 40 -15.05 -14.81 -8.27
CA THR A 40 -14.36 -13.51 -8.08
C THR A 40 -14.67 -12.86 -6.73
N GLU A 41 -15.93 -12.79 -6.33
CA GLU A 41 -16.33 -12.19 -5.05
C GLU A 41 -15.85 -13.02 -3.85
N ALA A 42 -15.94 -14.35 -3.94
CA ALA A 42 -15.41 -15.24 -2.91
C ALA A 42 -13.88 -15.10 -2.78
N PHE A 43 -13.17 -14.94 -3.90
CA PHE A 43 -11.74 -14.66 -3.91
C PHE A 43 -11.40 -13.32 -3.24
N LYS A 44 -12.12 -12.24 -3.57
CA LYS A 44 -11.93 -10.93 -2.92
C LYS A 44 -12.13 -11.01 -1.41
N ILE A 45 -13.18 -11.70 -0.95
CA ILE A 45 -13.46 -11.92 0.48
C ILE A 45 -12.31 -12.69 1.13
N ARG A 46 -11.81 -13.75 0.48
CA ARG A 46 -10.71 -14.57 1.02
C ARG A 46 -9.40 -13.77 1.14
N ILE A 47 -9.03 -13.00 0.11
CA ILE A 47 -7.85 -12.12 0.15
C ILE A 47 -7.99 -11.06 1.24
N SER A 48 -9.17 -10.46 1.37
CA SER A 48 -9.45 -9.46 2.41
C SER A 48 -9.33 -10.07 3.81
N HIS A 49 -9.86 -11.28 4.01
CA HIS A 49 -9.73 -12.01 5.28
C HIS A 49 -8.27 -12.32 5.62
N ILE A 50 -7.48 -12.81 4.65
CA ILE A 50 -6.05 -13.06 4.85
C ILE A 50 -5.34 -11.78 5.34
N LEU A 51 -5.56 -10.66 4.66
CA LEU A 51 -4.96 -9.37 5.05
C LEU A 51 -5.46 -8.87 6.40
N GLN A 52 -6.74 -9.06 6.71
CA GLN A 52 -7.32 -8.72 8.00
C GLN A 52 -6.66 -9.50 9.13
N THR A 53 -6.44 -10.82 8.98
CA THR A 53 -5.75 -11.62 10.01
C THR A 53 -4.36 -11.05 10.33
N TYR A 54 -3.61 -10.60 9.32
CA TYR A 54 -2.29 -9.98 9.56
C TYR A 54 -2.39 -8.56 10.13
N LEU A 55 -3.43 -7.80 9.78
CA LEU A 55 -3.72 -6.52 10.39
C LEU A 55 -4.02 -6.68 11.88
N GLU A 56 -4.89 -7.61 12.24
CA GLU A 56 -5.24 -7.93 13.63
C GLU A 56 -4.02 -8.40 14.41
N HIS A 57 -3.18 -9.25 13.81
CA HIS A 57 -1.91 -9.66 14.41
C HIS A 57 -0.99 -8.46 14.68
N ASP A 58 -0.84 -7.54 13.73
CA ASP A 58 -0.02 -6.34 13.90
C ASP A 58 -0.60 -5.40 14.96
N VAL A 59 -1.92 -5.24 15.00
CA VAL A 59 -2.62 -4.39 15.98
C VAL A 59 -2.48 -4.94 17.40
N ASN A 60 -2.52 -6.26 17.55
CA ASN A 60 -2.41 -6.91 18.85
C ASN A 60 -0.97 -7.25 19.25
N SER A 61 0.02 -6.94 18.40
CA SER A 61 1.43 -7.24 18.67
C SER A 61 2.00 -6.27 19.72
N PRO A 62 2.72 -6.77 20.74
CA PRO A 62 3.40 -5.90 21.71
C PRO A 62 4.48 -5.01 21.06
N GLN A 63 4.93 -5.36 19.84
CA GLN A 63 5.92 -4.58 19.07
C GLN A 63 5.28 -3.51 18.18
N GLN A 64 3.95 -3.34 18.21
CA GLN A 64 3.23 -2.38 17.37
C GLN A 64 3.82 -0.95 17.44
N PHE A 65 4.20 -0.49 18.63
CA PHE A 65 4.73 0.86 18.84
C PHE A 65 6.02 1.15 18.05
N SER A 66 6.89 0.14 17.89
CA SER A 66 8.16 0.32 17.19
C SER A 66 8.05 0.05 15.69
N GLU A 67 7.21 -0.90 15.28
CA GLU A 67 7.19 -1.41 13.90
C GLU A 67 5.98 -0.95 13.06
N GLY A 68 4.93 -0.42 13.70
CA GLY A 68 3.66 -0.10 13.07
C GLY A 68 2.98 -1.36 12.51
N LEU A 69 2.27 -1.22 11.39
CA LEU A 69 1.55 -2.32 10.74
C LEU A 69 2.46 -3.13 9.80
N LYS A 70 3.60 -3.61 10.31
CA LYS A 70 4.69 -4.13 9.49
C LYS A 70 4.30 -5.34 8.63
N GLN A 71 3.61 -6.33 9.17
CA GLN A 71 3.26 -7.54 8.43
C GLN A 71 2.19 -7.25 7.39
N SER A 72 1.10 -6.60 7.80
CA SER A 72 -0.01 -6.20 6.93
C SER A 72 0.49 -5.31 5.79
N ARG A 73 1.28 -4.28 6.10
CA ARG A 73 1.88 -3.39 5.09
C ARG A 73 2.76 -4.12 4.09
N ARG A 74 3.68 -5.00 4.55
CA ARG A 74 4.57 -5.75 3.64
C ARG A 74 3.78 -6.67 2.72
N ARG A 75 2.74 -7.34 3.24
CA ARG A 75 1.87 -8.21 2.46
C ARG A 75 1.07 -7.42 1.43
N PHE A 76 0.45 -6.32 1.85
CA PHE A 76 -0.28 -5.42 0.97
C PHE A 76 0.59 -4.92 -0.18
N ILE A 77 1.79 -4.40 0.10
CA ILE A 77 2.73 -3.91 -0.92
C ILE A 77 3.14 -5.02 -1.89
N THR A 78 3.36 -6.23 -1.38
CA THR A 78 3.76 -7.38 -2.21
C THR A 78 2.63 -7.78 -3.14
N LEU A 79 1.40 -7.89 -2.62
CA LEU A 79 0.22 -8.23 -3.41
C LEU A 79 -0.12 -7.12 -4.42
N ALA A 80 0.05 -5.84 -4.06
CA ALA A 80 -0.14 -4.72 -4.98
C ALA A 80 0.89 -4.74 -6.13
N ALA A 81 2.15 -5.01 -5.82
CA ALA A 81 3.19 -5.19 -6.84
C ALA A 81 2.89 -6.39 -7.74
N PHE A 82 2.37 -7.49 -7.17
CA PHE A 82 1.95 -8.66 -7.91
C PHE A 82 0.76 -8.35 -8.84
N ALA A 83 -0.32 -7.76 -8.32
CA ALA A 83 -1.49 -7.34 -9.09
C ALA A 83 -1.11 -6.42 -10.25
N LYS A 84 -0.22 -5.44 -10.00
CA LYS A 84 0.31 -4.56 -11.06
C LYS A 84 1.04 -5.34 -12.14
N ARG A 85 1.83 -6.35 -11.75
CA ARG A 85 2.67 -7.11 -12.67
C ARG A 85 1.85 -8.05 -13.56
N THR A 86 0.86 -8.72 -12.98
CA THR A 86 -0.07 -9.62 -13.69
C THR A 86 -1.26 -8.88 -14.29
N ARG A 87 -1.36 -7.56 -14.06
CA ARG A 87 -2.51 -6.71 -14.42
C ARG A 87 -3.84 -7.19 -13.83
N SER A 88 -3.78 -7.96 -12.74
CA SER A 88 -4.95 -8.55 -12.09
C SER A 88 -5.89 -7.48 -11.52
N ARG A 89 -7.01 -7.23 -12.21
CA ARG A 89 -8.05 -6.30 -11.73
C ARG A 89 -8.77 -6.83 -10.51
N VAL A 90 -8.99 -8.14 -10.47
CA VAL A 90 -9.69 -8.80 -9.35
C VAL A 90 -8.88 -8.69 -8.06
N LEU A 91 -7.58 -8.98 -8.11
CA LEU A 91 -6.70 -8.83 -6.95
C LEU A 91 -6.54 -7.36 -6.55
N ALA A 92 -6.36 -6.45 -7.52
CA ALA A 92 -6.28 -5.02 -7.23
C ALA A 92 -7.57 -4.51 -6.55
N SER A 93 -8.74 -4.94 -7.02
CA SER A 93 -10.04 -4.63 -6.41
C SER A 93 -10.14 -5.18 -4.99
N ALA A 94 -9.72 -6.43 -4.74
CA ALA A 94 -9.68 -7.00 -3.38
C ALA A 94 -8.81 -6.16 -2.43
N LEU A 95 -7.64 -5.71 -2.90
CA LEU A 95 -6.73 -4.86 -2.11
C LEU A 95 -7.35 -3.49 -1.81
N ALA A 96 -7.98 -2.85 -2.78
CA ALA A 96 -8.68 -1.58 -2.55
C ALA A 96 -9.85 -1.75 -1.57
N SER A 97 -10.67 -2.79 -1.72
CA SER A 97 -11.77 -3.07 -0.78
C SER A 97 -11.26 -3.31 0.64
N PHE A 98 -10.18 -4.08 0.81
CA PHE A 98 -9.53 -4.26 2.12
C PHE A 98 -9.08 -2.92 2.71
N PHE A 99 -8.40 -2.09 1.92
CA PHE A 99 -7.90 -0.80 2.39
C PHE A 99 -9.04 0.15 2.78
N ILE A 100 -10.13 0.19 2.01
CA ILE A 100 -11.31 1.02 2.31
C ILE A 100 -11.99 0.52 3.59
N GLN A 101 -12.22 -0.79 3.72
CA GLN A 101 -12.89 -1.37 4.89
C GLN A 101 -12.09 -1.20 6.18
N ARG A 102 -10.76 -1.17 6.10
CA ARG A 102 -9.85 -1.05 7.23
C ARG A 102 -9.12 0.28 7.27
N GLY A 103 -9.61 1.28 6.56
CA GLY A 103 -8.96 2.57 6.38
C GLY A 103 -8.66 3.22 7.71
N ASP A 104 -9.65 3.29 8.60
CA ASP A 104 -9.49 3.90 9.93
C ASP A 104 -8.43 3.19 10.77
N ASP A 105 -8.49 1.86 10.86
CA ASP A 105 -7.49 1.04 11.56
C ASP A 105 -6.07 1.28 11.03
N ILE A 106 -5.92 1.36 9.70
CA ILE A 106 -4.63 1.60 9.05
C ILE A 106 -4.14 3.03 9.36
N ILE A 107 -5.02 4.03 9.24
CA ILE A 107 -4.69 5.44 9.40
C ILE A 107 -4.39 5.83 10.85
N ASP A 108 -4.97 5.14 11.82
CA ASP A 108 -4.77 5.41 13.25
C ASP A 108 -3.59 4.65 13.85
N ARG A 109 -3.27 3.46 13.32
CA ARG A 109 -2.24 2.58 13.89
C ARG A 109 -0.91 2.61 13.17
N GLU A 110 -0.87 3.13 11.94
CA GLU A 110 0.36 3.20 11.17
C GLU A 110 1.25 4.37 11.58
N ARG A 111 2.57 4.18 11.52
CA ARG A 111 3.52 5.25 11.81
C ARG A 111 3.54 6.26 10.66
N SER A 112 3.56 7.56 11.00
CA SER A 112 3.58 8.69 10.04
C SER A 112 4.51 8.49 8.85
N ARG A 113 5.76 8.08 9.11
CA ARG A 113 6.79 7.88 8.07
C ARG A 113 6.50 6.74 7.09
N LEU A 114 5.56 5.84 7.41
CA LEU A 114 5.25 4.61 6.67
C LEU A 114 3.99 4.75 5.81
N PHE A 115 3.21 5.84 5.95
CA PHE A 115 2.06 6.12 5.08
C PHE A 115 2.42 6.19 3.60
N THR A 116 3.62 6.70 3.29
CA THR A 116 4.17 6.76 1.93
C THR A 116 4.16 5.39 1.25
N LEU A 117 4.37 4.31 2.00
CA LEU A 117 4.41 2.95 1.46
C LEU A 117 3.02 2.43 1.06
N TRP A 118 2.00 2.69 1.89
CA TRP A 118 0.60 2.42 1.55
C TRP A 118 0.17 3.22 0.33
N ALA A 119 0.48 4.52 0.33
CA ALA A 119 0.10 5.42 -0.74
C ALA A 119 0.75 5.04 -2.08
N ILE A 120 2.03 4.64 -2.07
CA ILE A 120 2.71 4.12 -3.26
C ILE A 120 2.09 2.80 -3.74
N ALA A 121 1.69 1.90 -2.83
CA ALA A 121 1.06 0.64 -3.20
C ALA A 121 -0.31 0.86 -3.87
N ILE A 122 -1.15 1.73 -3.31
CA ILE A 122 -2.42 2.15 -3.93
C ILE A 122 -2.17 2.83 -5.27
N TRP A 123 -1.20 3.75 -5.34
CA TRP A 123 -0.82 4.41 -6.59
C TRP A 123 -0.39 3.40 -7.66
N ASP A 124 0.35 2.36 -7.29
CA ASP A 124 0.82 1.30 -8.18
C ASP A 124 -0.34 0.50 -8.83
N ILE A 125 -1.49 0.38 -8.17
CA ILE A 125 -2.66 -0.39 -8.65
C ILE A 125 -3.85 0.47 -9.09
N ARG A 126 -3.77 1.81 -8.98
CA ARG A 126 -4.89 2.73 -9.25
C ARG A 126 -5.55 2.57 -10.63
N SER A 127 -4.79 2.13 -11.64
CA SER A 127 -5.31 1.92 -13.01
C SER A 127 -6.00 0.55 -13.19
N LEU A 128 -5.98 -0.31 -12.17
CA LEU A 128 -6.56 -1.65 -12.18
C LEU A 128 -7.82 -1.75 -11.31
N ILE A 129 -8.16 -0.69 -10.58
CA ILE A 129 -9.35 -0.60 -9.72
C ILE A 129 -10.35 0.40 -10.29
N SER A 130 -11.57 0.44 -9.75
CA SER A 130 -12.54 1.43 -10.17
C SER A 130 -12.06 2.85 -9.82
N PRO A 131 -12.36 3.88 -10.63
CA PRO A 131 -12.00 5.26 -10.29
C PRO A 131 -12.56 5.70 -8.94
N ASN A 132 -13.76 5.23 -8.58
CA ASN A 132 -14.40 5.53 -7.31
C ASN A 132 -13.59 4.95 -6.13
N ASP A 133 -13.19 3.67 -6.21
CA ASP A 133 -12.38 3.05 -5.15
C ASP A 133 -11.02 3.75 -5.00
N ALA A 134 -10.41 4.16 -6.12
CA ALA A 134 -9.16 4.91 -6.09
C ALA A 134 -9.32 6.24 -5.35
N VAL A 135 -10.40 6.99 -5.64
CA VAL A 135 -10.71 8.26 -4.95
C VAL A 135 -10.90 8.04 -3.46
N VAL A 136 -11.68 7.04 -3.05
CA VAL A 136 -11.90 6.75 -1.62
C VAL A 136 -10.59 6.37 -0.93
N CYS A 137 -9.76 5.52 -1.54
CA CYS A 137 -8.44 5.19 -1.00
C CYS A 137 -7.56 6.44 -0.84
N PHE A 138 -7.58 7.35 -1.82
CA PHE A 138 -6.81 8.60 -1.76
C PHE A 138 -7.36 9.57 -0.71
N GLN A 139 -8.66 9.61 -0.46
CA GLN A 139 -9.25 10.43 0.61
C GLN A 139 -8.71 10.02 1.99
N TYR A 140 -8.65 8.72 2.29
CA TYR A 140 -8.01 8.22 3.52
C TYR A 140 -6.54 8.67 3.64
N LEU A 141 -5.80 8.65 2.54
CA LEU A 141 -4.40 9.07 2.52
C LEU A 141 -4.23 10.60 2.63
N CYS A 142 -5.17 11.38 2.10
CA CYS A 142 -5.16 12.84 2.20
C CYS A 142 -5.28 13.31 3.65
N ALA A 143 -6.00 12.57 4.50
CA ALA A 143 -6.07 12.87 5.94
C ALA A 143 -4.71 12.77 6.67
N ARG A 144 -3.68 12.22 6.00
CA ARG A 144 -2.30 12.12 6.48
C ARG A 144 -1.30 12.76 5.50
N LEU A 145 -1.74 13.70 4.66
CA LEU A 145 -0.90 14.34 3.64
C LEU A 145 0.34 15.01 4.24
N ASP A 146 0.21 15.69 5.40
CA ASP A 146 1.33 16.33 6.10
C ASP A 146 2.41 15.30 6.48
N ASN A 147 1.99 14.17 7.05
CA ASN A 147 2.90 13.06 7.39
C ASN A 147 3.60 12.49 6.14
N ILE A 148 2.89 12.46 5.01
CA ILE A 148 3.44 12.01 3.73
C ILE A 148 4.47 13.02 3.18
N HIS A 149 4.20 14.33 3.30
CA HIS A 149 5.16 15.39 2.96
C HIS A 149 6.40 15.33 3.84
N ASP A 150 6.23 15.27 5.15
CA ASP A 150 7.33 15.19 6.11
C ASP A 150 8.20 13.96 5.82
N ALA A 151 7.58 12.81 5.59
CA ALA A 151 8.29 11.60 5.18
C ALA A 151 9.04 11.80 3.85
N PHE A 152 8.45 12.48 2.87
CA PHE A 152 9.10 12.75 1.58
C PHE A 152 10.34 13.64 1.71
N TYR A 153 10.31 14.66 2.57
CA TYR A 153 11.44 15.57 2.76
C TYR A 153 12.52 15.04 3.71
N THR A 154 12.14 14.24 4.70
CA THR A 154 13.08 13.67 5.69
C THR A 154 13.77 12.39 5.21
N GLN A 155 13.17 11.64 4.29
CA GLN A 155 13.77 10.43 3.74
C GLN A 155 14.90 10.76 2.75
N ARG A 156 16.09 10.19 2.98
CA ARG A 156 17.23 10.29 2.05
C ARG A 156 16.98 9.62 0.70
N TYR A 157 16.00 8.72 0.62
CA TYR A 157 15.62 8.02 -0.61
C TYR A 157 14.40 8.70 -1.24
N ARG A 158 14.59 9.33 -2.40
CA ARG A 158 13.51 10.01 -3.13
C ARG A 158 12.89 9.06 -4.17
N ASP A 159 11.79 8.42 -3.81
CA ASP A 159 10.95 7.73 -4.79
C ASP A 159 10.25 8.77 -5.69
N LYS A 160 10.57 8.78 -6.99
CA LYS A 160 9.98 9.73 -7.96
C LYS A 160 8.45 9.65 -8.00
N ARG A 161 7.89 8.48 -7.71
CA ARG A 161 6.43 8.27 -7.70
C ARG A 161 5.75 9.06 -6.59
N LEU A 162 6.44 9.28 -5.48
CA LEU A 162 5.91 10.00 -4.33
C LEU A 162 5.65 11.48 -4.68
N GLY A 163 6.49 12.10 -5.52
CA GLY A 163 6.24 13.46 -6.00
C GLY A 163 5.00 13.58 -6.90
N HIS A 164 4.74 12.58 -7.74
CA HIS A 164 3.51 12.54 -8.55
C HIS A 164 2.28 12.27 -7.69
N LEU A 165 2.41 11.39 -6.70
CA LEU A 165 1.35 11.08 -5.74
C LEU A 165 0.98 12.33 -4.93
N ILE A 166 1.96 13.04 -4.34
CA ILE A 166 1.72 14.27 -3.57
C ILE A 166 0.96 15.28 -4.43
N LYS A 167 1.42 15.56 -5.65
CA LYS A 167 0.70 16.45 -6.59
C LYS A 167 -0.72 16.00 -6.93
N ALA A 168 -1.00 14.71 -6.85
CA ALA A 168 -2.34 14.16 -7.08
C ALA A 168 -3.23 14.23 -5.82
N LEU A 169 -2.64 14.19 -4.62
CA LEU A 169 -3.35 14.29 -3.34
C LEU A 169 -3.63 15.75 -2.95
N GLU A 170 -2.74 16.69 -3.27
CA GLU A 170 -2.87 18.12 -2.95
C GLU A 170 -4.25 18.72 -3.33
N PRO A 171 -4.84 18.45 -4.51
CA PRO A 171 -6.16 18.98 -4.86
C PRO A 171 -7.32 18.33 -4.08
N MET A 172 -7.10 17.13 -3.53
CA MET A 172 -8.09 16.36 -2.76
C MET A 172 -8.04 16.64 -1.27
N ALA A 173 -6.94 17.23 -0.79
CA ALA A 173 -6.81 17.62 0.60
C ALA A 173 -7.90 18.64 0.96
N PRO A 174 -8.59 18.48 2.10
CA PRO A 174 -9.54 19.48 2.55
C PRO A 174 -8.80 20.80 2.66
N ARG A 175 -9.21 21.79 1.87
CA ARG A 175 -8.70 23.15 2.05
C ARG A 175 -9.16 23.58 3.43
N HIS A 176 -8.22 23.88 4.31
CA HIS A 176 -8.54 24.50 5.59
C HIS A 176 -9.00 25.94 5.31
N GLU A 177 -10.25 26.11 4.93
CA GLU A 177 -10.89 27.41 4.65
C GLU A 177 -10.95 28.34 5.89
N GLY A 178 -10.34 27.94 7.01
CA GLY A 178 -10.21 28.73 8.24
C GLY A 178 -8.78 29.04 8.71
N CYS A 179 -7.71 28.52 8.07
CA CYS A 179 -6.34 28.81 8.51
C CYS A 179 -5.78 30.13 7.94
N ASP A 180 -6.37 30.63 6.86
CA ASP A 180 -5.97 31.92 6.26
C ASP A 180 -6.25 33.11 7.19
N ILE A 181 -7.21 32.97 8.12
CA ILE A 181 -7.59 34.03 9.06
C ILE A 181 -6.50 34.19 10.15
N CYS A 182 -5.97 33.10 10.70
CA CYS A 182 -4.91 33.17 11.71
C CYS A 182 -3.51 33.46 11.12
N CYS A 183 -3.26 33.10 9.85
CA CYS A 183 -1.99 33.42 9.19
C CYS A 183 -1.91 34.84 8.62
N ASN A 184 -3.03 35.48 8.26
CA ASN A 184 -3.01 36.84 7.71
C ASN A 184 -2.91 37.95 8.78
N ASP A 185 -3.45 37.74 9.99
CA ASP A 185 -3.41 38.77 11.04
C ASP A 185 -1.99 38.99 11.62
N MET A 186 -1.06 38.06 11.43
CA MET A 186 0.33 38.20 11.92
C MET A 186 1.27 38.98 11.00
N ARG A 187 0.83 39.36 9.79
CA ARG A 187 1.65 40.24 8.92
C ARG A 187 1.73 41.68 9.41
N ILE A 188 0.93 42.05 10.41
CA ILE A 188 0.89 43.39 10.98
C ILE A 188 1.49 43.36 12.39
N GLY A 189 2.81 43.11 12.48
CA GLY A 189 3.61 43.80 13.51
C GLY A 189 4.13 43.02 14.73
N MET A 190 4.16 41.69 14.77
CA MET A 190 4.88 40.98 15.83
C MET A 190 5.93 40.01 15.29
N GLY A 191 7.09 39.97 15.95
CA GLY A 191 8.28 39.23 15.54
C GLY A 191 8.02 37.75 15.30
N MET A 192 8.80 37.19 14.35
CA MET A 192 8.64 35.86 13.75
C MET A 192 8.90 34.65 14.68
N ASP A 193 9.00 34.82 15.99
CA ASP A 193 9.33 33.71 16.88
C ASP A 193 8.04 33.05 17.40
N GLU A 194 7.73 31.89 16.82
CA GLU A 194 6.78 30.87 17.30
C GLU A 194 5.28 31.15 17.11
N CYS A 195 4.83 31.14 15.85
CA CYS A 195 3.41 30.92 15.54
C CYS A 195 3.05 29.44 15.75
N ILE A 196 2.66 29.07 16.96
CA ILE A 196 2.07 27.76 17.28
C ILE A 196 0.58 27.84 16.92
N CYS A 197 0.26 27.74 15.63
CA CYS A 197 -1.12 27.57 15.20
C CYS A 197 -1.62 26.19 15.64
N HIS A 198 -2.40 26.15 16.73
CA HIS A 198 -3.08 24.97 17.29
C HIS A 198 -4.16 24.35 16.36
N CYS A 199 -4.18 24.70 15.07
CA CYS A 199 -5.08 24.13 14.07
C CYS A 199 -4.81 22.64 13.83
N HIS A 200 -3.61 22.14 14.17
CA HIS A 200 -3.26 20.71 14.11
C HIS A 200 -3.54 20.00 15.45
N GLY A 201 -4.74 20.22 16.01
CA GLY A 201 -5.19 19.68 17.28
C GLY A 201 -5.40 18.16 17.28
N GLY A 202 -4.30 17.42 17.35
CA GLY A 202 -4.18 16.16 18.07
C GLY A 202 -2.92 16.23 18.94
N PRO A 203 -2.86 15.56 20.10
CA PRO A 203 -1.73 15.71 21.02
C PRO A 203 -0.43 15.24 20.37
N PHE A 204 0.39 16.21 19.95
CA PHE A 204 1.79 15.99 19.63
C PHE A 204 2.47 15.52 20.91
N THR A 205 2.76 14.22 21.00
CA THR A 205 3.77 13.74 21.93
C THR A 205 5.13 14.01 21.30
N PRO A 206 5.99 14.85 21.92
CA PRO A 206 7.33 15.09 21.40
C PRO A 206 8.22 13.93 21.84
N TYR A 207 8.12 12.79 21.17
CA TYR A 207 9.18 11.79 21.21
C TYR A 207 10.05 11.97 19.97
N MET A 208 10.99 12.91 20.07
CA MET A 208 12.24 12.82 19.32
C MET A 208 12.97 11.55 19.77
N VAL A 209 12.64 10.43 19.13
CA VAL A 209 13.53 9.27 19.13
C VAL A 209 14.73 9.67 18.26
N PRO A 210 15.97 9.63 18.79
CA PRO A 210 17.15 9.94 17.99
C PRO A 210 17.18 9.03 16.76
N PRO A 211 17.81 9.45 15.65
CA PRO A 211 17.98 8.58 14.49
C PRO A 211 18.74 7.35 14.95
N THR A 212 18.03 6.24 15.12
CA THR A 212 18.66 4.93 15.27
C THR A 212 19.46 4.79 13.99
N GLN A 213 20.78 4.92 14.11
CA GLN A 213 21.69 4.48 13.08
C GLN A 213 21.24 3.05 12.78
N TYR A 214 20.70 2.86 11.57
CA TYR A 214 20.43 1.53 11.05
C TYR A 214 21.79 0.83 10.98
N GLN A 215 22.15 0.14 12.07
CA GLN A 215 23.34 -0.69 12.12
C GLN A 215 23.23 -1.67 10.95
N GLY A 216 24.31 -1.74 10.17
CA GLY A 216 24.40 -2.58 8.99
C GLY A 216 23.95 -4.00 9.33
N PHE A 217 22.86 -4.43 8.71
CA PHE A 217 22.48 -5.83 8.76
C PHE A 217 23.44 -6.63 7.87
N PRO A 218 23.74 -7.88 8.26
CA PRO A 218 24.67 -8.73 7.52
C PRO A 218 24.23 -8.82 6.06
N ALA A 219 25.22 -8.82 5.16
CA ALA A 219 25.02 -9.01 3.74
C ALA A 219 24.08 -10.20 3.53
N LEU A 220 22.89 -9.92 2.99
CA LEU A 220 21.91 -10.93 2.63
C LEU A 220 22.58 -11.88 1.64
N GLY A 221 22.89 -13.09 2.10
CA GLY A 221 23.31 -14.19 1.25
C GLY A 221 22.32 -14.34 0.10
N GLY A 222 22.83 -14.51 -1.12
CA GLY A 222 22.00 -14.76 -2.28
C GLY A 222 21.06 -15.93 -1.99
N ALA A 223 19.77 -15.75 -2.29
CA ALA A 223 18.82 -16.85 -2.25
C ALA A 223 19.37 -18.01 -3.11
N PRO A 224 19.38 -19.25 -2.61
CA PRO A 224 19.83 -20.40 -3.37
C PRO A 224 19.03 -20.48 -4.68
N MET A 225 19.70 -20.90 -5.76
CA MET A 225 19.15 -20.94 -7.13
C MET A 225 17.78 -21.62 -7.18
N ASP A 226 17.59 -22.66 -6.37
CA ASP A 226 16.36 -23.43 -6.23
C ASP A 226 15.14 -22.60 -5.76
N GLU A 227 15.33 -21.56 -4.94
CA GLU A 227 14.22 -20.69 -4.51
C GLU A 227 13.69 -19.81 -5.65
N VAL A 228 14.55 -19.42 -6.58
CA VAL A 228 14.17 -18.60 -7.73
C VAL A 228 13.32 -19.42 -8.69
N ASP A 229 13.67 -20.68 -8.92
CA ASP A 229 12.92 -21.58 -9.80
C ASP A 229 11.55 -21.93 -9.23
N VAL A 230 11.45 -22.20 -7.91
CA VAL A 230 10.17 -22.41 -7.23
C VAL A 230 9.27 -21.18 -7.30
N LEU A 231 9.83 -19.98 -7.07
CA LEU A 231 9.09 -18.72 -7.25
C LEU A 231 8.62 -18.55 -8.69
N GLN A 232 9.46 -18.91 -9.66
CA GLN A 232 9.13 -18.81 -11.07
C GLN A 232 7.99 -19.74 -11.46
N GLN A 233 8.01 -20.99 -11.00
CA GLN A 233 6.94 -21.95 -11.23
C GLN A 233 5.61 -21.50 -10.60
N LYS A 234 5.64 -21.06 -9.33
CA LYS A 234 4.43 -20.56 -8.64
C LYS A 234 3.84 -19.33 -9.32
N LEU A 235 4.69 -18.41 -9.79
CA LEU A 235 4.24 -17.21 -10.49
C LEU A 235 3.63 -17.55 -11.85
N MET A 236 4.21 -18.48 -12.61
CA MET A 236 3.63 -18.93 -13.88
C MET A 236 2.25 -19.56 -13.67
N HIS A 237 2.14 -20.48 -12.70
CA HIS A 237 0.88 -21.12 -12.37
C HIS A 237 -0.17 -20.09 -11.88
N LEU A 238 0.27 -19.10 -11.11
CA LEU A 238 -0.62 -18.06 -10.62
C LEU A 238 -1.07 -17.10 -11.73
N ASP A 239 -0.19 -16.73 -12.67
CA ASP A 239 -0.53 -15.87 -13.81
C ASP A 239 -1.56 -16.52 -14.73
N GLU A 240 -1.41 -17.82 -15.02
CA GLU A 240 -2.37 -18.62 -15.77
C GLU A 240 -3.75 -18.65 -15.08
N ARG A 241 -3.76 -18.89 -13.76
CA ARG A 241 -5.00 -18.97 -12.99
C ARG A 241 -5.70 -17.64 -12.78
N VAL A 242 -4.92 -16.57 -12.60
CA VAL A 242 -5.45 -15.20 -12.55
C VAL A 242 -6.09 -14.84 -13.88
N SER A 243 -5.47 -15.21 -15.00
CA SER A 243 -6.04 -14.97 -16.33
C SER A 243 -7.39 -15.68 -16.48
N HIS A 244 -7.49 -16.93 -16.02
CA HIS A 244 -8.75 -17.67 -16.02
C HIS A 244 -9.83 -17.01 -15.15
N LEU A 245 -9.48 -16.45 -13.98
CA LEU A 245 -10.42 -15.68 -13.15
C LEU A 245 -10.95 -14.44 -13.87
N GLU A 246 -10.11 -13.74 -14.64
CA GLU A 246 -10.52 -12.55 -15.38
C GLU A 246 -11.44 -12.87 -16.55
N GLU A 247 -11.22 -13.99 -17.24
CA GLU A 247 -12.13 -14.49 -18.29
C GLU A 247 -13.54 -14.76 -17.74
N HIS A 248 -13.64 -15.31 -16.53
CA HIS A 248 -14.91 -15.58 -15.87
C HIS A 248 -15.55 -14.33 -15.25
N ALA A 249 -14.75 -13.30 -14.95
CA ALA A 249 -15.23 -12.02 -14.43
C ALA A 249 -15.98 -11.18 -15.48
N HIS A 250 -15.83 -11.51 -16.77
CA HIS A 250 -16.51 -10.84 -17.87
C HIS A 250 -17.62 -11.72 -18.46
N PRO A 251 -18.84 -11.70 -17.89
CA PRO A 251 -19.97 -12.36 -18.54
C PRO A 251 -20.30 -11.59 -19.82
N TYR A 252 -19.85 -12.11 -20.97
CA TYR A 252 -20.26 -11.78 -22.34
C TYR A 252 -20.62 -10.31 -22.66
N PRO A 253 -19.78 -9.54 -23.38
CA PRO A 253 -20.17 -8.23 -23.92
C PRO A 253 -20.99 -8.33 -25.23
N HIS A 254 -21.37 -9.52 -25.69
CA HIS A 254 -22.04 -9.70 -26.97
C HIS A 254 -23.46 -10.19 -26.77
N MET A 255 -24.42 -9.27 -26.62
CA MET A 255 -25.82 -9.38 -27.09
C MET A 255 -26.54 -8.02 -26.96
N LEU A 256 -25.88 -6.92 -27.32
CA LEU A 256 -26.63 -5.73 -27.76
C LEU A 256 -26.81 -5.85 -29.28
N GLY A 257 -27.80 -6.66 -29.63
CA GLY A 257 -28.34 -6.70 -30.99
C GLY A 257 -28.90 -5.33 -31.34
N TYR A 258 -28.50 -4.84 -32.51
CA TYR A 258 -29.11 -3.73 -33.21
C TYR A 258 -30.63 -3.91 -33.31
N TYR A 259 -31.38 -2.92 -32.84
CA TYR A 259 -32.75 -2.61 -33.28
C TYR A 259 -32.82 -1.12 -33.58
#